data_AF-A0A1I6TIH0-F1
#
_entry.id   AF-A0A1I6TIH0-F1
#
_cell.length_a   1.000
_cell.length_b   1.000
_cell.length_c   1.000
_cell.angle_alpha   90.00
_cell.angle_beta   90.00
_cell.angle_gamma   90.00
#
_symmetry.space_group_name_H-M   'P 1'
#
loop_
_entity.id
_entity.type
_entity.pdbx_description
1 polymer ?
#
loop_
_entity_poly.entity_id
_entity_poly.type
_entity_poly.pdbx_seq_one_letter_code
_entity_poly.pdbx_strand_id
1 'polypeptide(L)'
;MENQIKLEFVTAINYLGLDEDDCHVVIDEIEYGTWEEFNQAIYEFEKPHFKNVREKLGLVLELIQSSEQVQYTYPPRTKHEMNGGIKIATRRGARLHEIELFNLYFRFRSHLAGDGIALMYKSPSSQKERIILLPDNTEQRYETEKRYYLDEARDLVFKGHMKSDDQNNLIENLRMLNLHERCAQSLEHEFGHVLNVREFESLNFRPNDEAQIYKWFLESGYMFNIDKRIPLFDKDSAAVKLHILKEALVEDYRISLNMSSERGKFILPNKFCFSGDFQNPDLLEEGVDLMKRMLNNQITSQTRRPASSSDFDSIIAYKQVVARRKKQDWVAGSQSLTEDIIRRDLEELEQSAIKQAAVSRI
;
A
#
# COMPACT_ATOMS: atom_id res chain seq x y z
N MET A 1 30.28 -9.40 7.44
CA MET A 1 29.14 -9.73 8.32
C MET A 1 27.90 -9.74 7.44
N GLU A 2 27.39 -10.92 7.13
CA GLU A 2 26.22 -11.12 6.27
C GLU A 2 24.95 -10.91 7.10
N ASN A 3 24.15 -9.90 6.74
CA ASN A 3 22.82 -9.70 7.30
C ASN A 3 21.86 -10.71 6.64
N GLN A 4 21.69 -11.87 7.27
CA GLN A 4 20.66 -12.84 6.87
C GLN A 4 19.30 -12.43 7.48
N ILE A 5 18.29 -12.23 6.62
CA ILE A 5 16.90 -12.10 7.03
C ILE A 5 16.38 -13.51 7.33
N LYS A 6 16.08 -13.80 8.60
CA LYS A 6 15.55 -15.09 9.04
C LYS A 6 14.01 -15.08 8.97
N LEU A 7 13.41 -15.90 8.11
CA LEU A 7 11.97 -16.11 8.01
C LEU A 7 11.65 -17.61 8.19
N GLU A 8 11.05 -17.99 9.32
CA GLU A 8 10.61 -19.36 9.61
C GLU A 8 9.07 -19.43 9.71
N PHE A 9 8.47 -20.50 9.17
CA PHE A 9 7.02 -20.66 8.92
C PHE A 9 6.49 -21.99 9.48
N VAL A 10 5.18 -22.03 9.74
CA VAL A 10 4.39 -23.26 9.95
C VAL A 10 4.30 -24.01 8.62
N THR A 11 4.59 -25.30 8.64
CA THR A 11 4.67 -26.19 7.48
C THR A 11 3.36 -26.94 7.25
N ALA A 12 2.86 -26.83 6.02
CA ALA A 12 1.81 -27.63 5.35
C ALA A 12 0.35 -27.52 5.85
N ILE A 13 -0.54 -27.13 4.92
CA ILE A 13 -1.97 -27.48 4.95
C ILE A 13 -2.13 -28.49 3.82
N ASN A 14 -2.43 -29.74 4.14
CA ASN A 14 -2.74 -30.75 3.15
C ASN A 14 -4.23 -30.66 2.79
N TYR A 15 -4.53 -30.31 1.54
CA TYR A 15 -5.86 -30.47 0.98
C TYR A 15 -6.08 -31.95 0.68
N LEU A 16 -6.74 -32.66 1.59
CA LEU A 16 -7.41 -33.91 1.26
C LEU A 16 -8.77 -33.54 0.71
N GLY A 17 -8.88 -33.50 -0.62
CA GLY A 17 -10.15 -33.24 -1.27
C GLY A 17 -11.18 -34.28 -0.82
N LEU A 18 -12.32 -33.81 -0.31
CA LEU A 18 -13.69 -34.28 -0.54
C LEU A 18 -14.66 -33.41 0.30
N ASP A 19 -15.72 -32.97 -0.39
CA ASP A 19 -17.00 -32.39 0.05
C ASP A 19 -17.06 -31.08 0.86
N GLU A 20 -18.02 -30.25 0.42
CA GLU A 20 -18.44 -28.97 0.99
C GLU A 20 -19.02 -29.18 2.39
N ASP A 21 -18.21 -29.04 3.45
CA ASP A 21 -18.55 -28.36 4.72
C ASP A 21 -17.53 -28.53 5.85
N ASP A 22 -16.49 -29.35 5.73
CA ASP A 22 -15.54 -29.58 6.84
C ASP A 22 -14.10 -29.15 6.51
N CYS A 23 -13.79 -27.88 6.76
CA CYS A 23 -12.39 -27.43 6.88
C CYS A 23 -11.91 -27.72 8.32
N HIS A 24 -11.56 -28.98 8.59
CA HIS A 24 -10.91 -29.33 9.85
C HIS A 24 -9.47 -28.80 9.86
N VAL A 25 -9.21 -27.83 10.74
CA VAL A 25 -7.84 -27.50 11.15
C VAL A 25 -7.34 -28.70 11.96
N VAL A 26 -6.62 -29.60 11.31
CA VAL A 26 -5.82 -30.61 12.02
C VAL A 26 -4.63 -29.87 12.61
N ILE A 27 -4.72 -29.56 13.91
CA ILE A 27 -3.53 -29.31 14.72
C ILE A 27 -2.98 -30.70 15.00
N ASP A 28 -1.79 -31.02 14.49
CA ASP A 28 -1.10 -32.25 14.88
C ASP A 28 -1.09 -32.32 16.41
N GLU A 29 -1.73 -33.35 16.97
CA GLU A 29 -1.50 -33.71 18.36
C GLU A 29 0.00 -34.01 18.48
N ILE A 30 0.71 -33.12 19.18
CA ILE A 30 2.07 -33.38 19.60
C ILE A 30 1.96 -34.54 20.59
N GLU A 31 2.31 -35.75 20.14
CA GLU A 31 2.61 -36.85 21.05
C GLU A 31 3.69 -36.37 22.02
N TYR A 32 3.30 -36.15 23.27
CA TYR A 32 4.27 -35.93 24.33
C TYR A 32 5.04 -37.23 24.51
N GLY A 33 6.24 -37.29 23.92
CA GLY A 33 7.24 -38.27 24.31
C GLY A 33 7.42 -38.25 25.82
N THR A 34 7.60 -39.44 26.38
CA THR A 34 7.84 -39.64 27.82
C THR A 34 8.98 -38.75 28.30
N TRP A 35 8.79 -38.16 29.48
CA TRP A 35 9.58 -37.12 30.15
C TRP A 35 11.11 -37.35 30.27
N GLU A 36 11.63 -38.49 29.84
CA GLU A 36 13.02 -38.93 30.08
C GLU A 36 14.01 -38.55 28.95
N GLU A 37 13.55 -37.92 27.86
CA GLU A 37 14.43 -37.47 26.75
C GLU A 37 14.50 -35.93 26.59
N PHE A 38 14.20 -35.16 27.64
CA PHE A 38 14.24 -33.70 27.59
C PHE A 38 15.66 -33.12 27.73
N ASN A 39 16.37 -33.06 26.61
CA ASN A 39 17.66 -32.38 26.50
C ASN A 39 17.47 -30.84 26.46
N GLN A 40 18.13 -30.10 27.36
CA GLN A 40 18.11 -28.64 27.47
C GLN A 40 18.46 -27.90 26.16
N ALA A 41 19.20 -28.54 25.25
CA ALA A 41 19.56 -27.99 23.94
C ALA A 41 18.33 -27.77 23.04
N ILE A 42 17.28 -28.60 23.14
CA ILE A 42 16.08 -28.50 22.29
C ILE A 42 15.29 -27.22 22.63
N TYR A 43 15.20 -26.85 23.90
CA TYR A 43 14.53 -25.61 24.34
C TYR A 43 15.19 -24.32 23.81
N GLU A 44 16.51 -24.31 23.59
CA GLU A 44 17.18 -23.13 23.03
C GLU A 44 16.90 -22.97 21.53
N PHE A 45 16.75 -24.07 20.79
CA PHE A 45 16.35 -24.07 19.38
C PHE A 45 14.86 -23.78 19.18
N GLU A 46 14.01 -24.15 20.15
CA GLU A 46 12.56 -23.94 20.08
C GLU A 46 12.11 -22.54 20.51
N LYS A 47 12.85 -21.84 21.38
CA LYS A 47 12.52 -20.47 21.83
C LYS A 47 12.24 -19.48 20.67
N PRO A 48 13.06 -19.44 19.60
CA PRO A 48 12.76 -18.62 18.42
C PRO A 48 11.47 -19.03 17.69
N HIS A 49 11.21 -20.35 17.57
CA HIS A 49 10.00 -20.88 16.95
C HIS A 49 8.74 -20.51 17.74
N PHE A 50 8.75 -20.73 19.06
CA PHE A 50 7.64 -20.35 19.95
C PHE A 50 7.41 -18.83 19.99
N LYS A 51 8.48 -18.03 19.97
CA LYS A 51 8.37 -16.57 19.87
C LYS A 51 7.70 -16.16 18.56
N ASN A 52 8.11 -16.75 17.44
CA ASN A 52 7.52 -16.47 16.13
C ASN A 52 6.04 -16.88 16.04
N VAL A 53 5.66 -18.04 16.60
CA VAL A 53 4.26 -18.48 16.65
C VAL A 53 3.44 -17.54 17.53
N ARG A 54 3.94 -17.16 18.69
CA ARG A 54 3.25 -16.25 19.62
C ARG A 54 3.11 -14.83 19.05
N GLU A 55 4.12 -14.31 18.37
CA GLU A 55 4.06 -13.00 17.71
C GLU A 55 3.05 -13.00 16.56
N LYS A 56 3.01 -14.06 15.74
CA LYS A 56 2.02 -14.22 14.67
C LYS A 56 0.61 -14.40 15.21
N LEU A 57 0.43 -15.24 16.23
CA LEU A 57 -0.86 -15.43 16.91
C LEU A 57 -1.31 -14.12 17.57
N GLY A 58 -0.39 -13.39 18.21
CA GLY A 58 -0.65 -12.07 18.77
C GLY A 58 -1.13 -11.08 17.71
N LEU A 59 -0.49 -11.02 16.55
CA LEU A 59 -0.95 -10.21 15.43
C LEU A 59 -2.35 -10.64 14.96
N VAL A 60 -2.60 -11.94 14.78
CA VAL A 60 -3.91 -12.43 14.33
C VAL A 60 -5.00 -12.07 15.34
N LEU A 61 -4.75 -12.22 16.64
CA LEU A 61 -5.68 -11.83 17.71
C LEU A 61 -5.87 -10.31 17.83
N GLU A 62 -4.86 -9.52 17.47
CA GLU A 62 -4.99 -8.06 17.35
C GLU A 62 -5.89 -7.68 16.17
N LEU A 63 -5.81 -8.41 15.05
CA LEU A 63 -6.52 -8.09 13.81
C LEU A 63 -7.94 -8.67 13.75
N ILE A 64 -8.15 -9.86 14.32
CA ILE A 64 -9.37 -10.66 14.19
C ILE A 64 -9.92 -11.00 15.57
N GLN A 65 -11.19 -10.68 15.78
CA GLN A 65 -11.95 -10.93 17.01
C GLN A 65 -12.98 -12.05 16.87
N SER A 66 -13.37 -12.39 15.63
CA SER A 66 -14.33 -13.46 15.33
C SER A 66 -13.95 -14.18 14.03
N SER A 67 -14.21 -15.48 13.94
CA SER A 67 -13.98 -16.28 12.73
C SER A 67 -14.76 -15.79 11.51
N GLU A 68 -15.93 -15.16 11.73
CA GLU A 68 -16.76 -14.58 10.68
C GLU A 68 -16.07 -13.41 9.94
N GLN A 69 -15.03 -12.84 10.53
CA GLN A 69 -14.26 -11.75 9.94
C GLN A 69 -13.26 -12.25 8.88
N VAL A 70 -13.05 -13.55 8.75
CA VAL A 70 -12.02 -14.15 7.90
C VAL A 70 -12.59 -14.56 6.54
N GLN A 71 -11.83 -14.32 5.47
CA GLN A 71 -12.19 -14.65 4.10
C GLN A 71 -11.07 -15.43 3.42
N TYR A 72 -11.40 -16.64 2.93
CA TYR A 72 -10.47 -17.56 2.25
C TYR A 72 -10.65 -17.61 0.73
N THR A 73 -11.21 -16.56 0.14
CA THR A 73 -11.57 -16.48 -1.28
C THR A 73 -10.39 -16.36 -2.25
N TYR A 74 -9.18 -16.08 -1.75
CA TYR A 74 -8.00 -15.82 -2.57
C TYR A 74 -6.85 -16.75 -2.21
N PRO A 75 -6.02 -17.16 -3.19
CA PRO A 75 -4.89 -18.01 -2.92
C PRO A 75 -3.85 -17.27 -2.07
N PRO A 76 -3.23 -17.95 -1.09
CA PRO A 76 -2.15 -17.35 -0.32
C PRO A 76 -0.94 -17.09 -1.21
N ARG A 77 -0.22 -15.99 -0.94
CA ARG A 77 1.01 -15.67 -1.67
C ARG A 77 2.09 -16.69 -1.38
N THR A 78 2.81 -17.08 -2.43
CA THR A 78 3.87 -18.10 -2.31
C THR A 78 5.16 -17.52 -1.72
N LYS A 79 5.99 -18.36 -1.10
CA LYS A 79 7.33 -17.95 -0.65
C LYS A 79 8.19 -17.47 -1.82
N HIS A 80 8.03 -18.07 -2.99
CA HIS A 80 8.75 -17.69 -4.20
C HIS A 80 8.40 -16.24 -4.60
N GLU A 81 7.11 -15.91 -4.68
CA GLU A 81 6.62 -14.55 -4.92
C GLU A 81 7.23 -13.57 -3.93
N MET A 82 7.04 -13.82 -2.62
CA MET A 82 7.47 -12.92 -1.55
C MET A 82 8.97 -12.68 -1.55
N ASN A 83 9.78 -13.74 -1.61
CA ASN A 83 11.24 -13.61 -1.52
C ASN A 83 11.79 -12.85 -2.73
N GLY A 84 11.23 -13.07 -3.91
CA GLY A 84 11.56 -12.28 -5.10
C GLY A 84 11.16 -10.81 -4.94
N GLY A 85 9.94 -10.54 -4.45
CA GLY A 85 9.46 -9.18 -4.20
C GLY A 85 10.31 -8.41 -3.19
N ILE A 86 10.62 -9.02 -2.04
CA ILE A 86 11.48 -8.42 -1.00
C ILE A 86 12.87 -8.11 -1.56
N LYS A 87 13.46 -9.04 -2.33
CA LYS A 87 14.77 -8.85 -2.93
C LYS A 87 14.79 -7.66 -3.90
N ILE A 88 13.76 -7.54 -4.75
CA ILE A 88 13.65 -6.42 -5.70
C ILE A 88 13.45 -5.11 -4.93
N ALA A 89 12.47 -5.03 -4.02
CA ALA A 89 12.18 -3.82 -3.27
C ALA A 89 13.39 -3.32 -2.46
N THR A 90 14.10 -4.23 -1.79
CA THR A 90 15.32 -3.90 -1.03
C THR A 90 16.44 -3.41 -1.96
N ARG A 91 16.62 -4.05 -3.13
CA ARG A 91 17.60 -3.61 -4.14
C ARG A 91 17.33 -2.18 -4.63
N ARG A 92 16.06 -1.78 -4.72
CA ARG A 92 15.66 -0.42 -5.13
C ARG A 92 15.76 0.63 -4.02
N GLY A 93 16.04 0.21 -2.79
CA GLY A 93 16.23 1.11 -1.65
C GLY A 93 15.05 1.17 -0.67
N ALA A 94 14.00 0.35 -0.84
CA ALA A 94 12.96 0.24 0.19
C ALA A 94 13.57 -0.32 1.49
N ARG A 95 13.40 0.38 2.61
CA ARG A 95 14.01 0.03 3.89
C ARG A 95 13.18 -0.98 4.67
N LEU A 96 12.86 -2.11 4.02
CA LEU A 96 12.04 -3.19 4.58
C LEU A 96 12.66 -3.85 5.82
N HIS A 97 13.96 -3.65 6.06
CA HIS A 97 14.65 -4.13 7.26
C HIS A 97 14.28 -3.34 8.54
N GLU A 98 13.62 -2.19 8.42
CA GLU A 98 13.21 -1.36 9.56
C GLU A 98 11.84 -1.76 10.14
N ILE A 99 11.13 -2.66 9.47
CA ILE A 99 9.74 -3.06 9.76
C ILE A 99 9.59 -4.57 9.87
N GLU A 100 8.49 -5.05 10.42
CA GLU A 100 8.14 -6.47 10.39
C GLU A 100 7.30 -6.79 9.15
N LEU A 101 7.66 -7.88 8.45
CA LEU A 101 6.91 -8.36 7.28
C LEU A 101 6.13 -9.62 7.65
N PHE A 102 4.82 -9.58 7.41
CA PHE A 102 3.93 -10.72 7.59
C PHE A 102 3.30 -11.12 6.27
N ASN A 103 3.03 -12.41 6.10
CA ASN A 103 2.25 -12.95 5.00
C ASN A 103 1.11 -13.76 5.58
N LEU A 104 -0.12 -13.29 5.38
CA LEU A 104 -1.31 -13.98 5.82
C LEU A 104 -1.83 -14.91 4.74
N TYR A 105 -2.49 -15.97 5.19
CA TYR A 105 -3.11 -16.98 4.34
C TYR A 105 -4.61 -16.75 4.15
N PHE A 106 -5.13 -15.65 4.71
CA PHE A 106 -6.51 -15.23 4.61
C PHE A 106 -6.61 -13.71 4.51
N ARG A 107 -7.72 -13.23 3.97
CA ARG A 107 -8.16 -11.82 4.08
C ARG A 107 -9.07 -11.68 5.29
N PHE A 108 -9.32 -10.45 5.71
CA PHE A 108 -10.19 -10.20 6.85
C PHE A 108 -10.94 -8.87 6.75
N ARG A 109 -12.06 -8.77 7.46
CA ARG A 109 -12.81 -7.53 7.67
C ARG A 109 -13.05 -7.33 9.15
N SER A 110 -12.29 -6.42 9.74
CA SER A 110 -12.39 -6.12 11.17
C SER A 110 -12.47 -4.60 11.37
N HIS A 111 -11.83 -4.08 12.42
CA HIS A 111 -11.61 -2.65 12.59
C HIS A 111 -10.66 -2.07 11.51
N LEU A 112 -9.97 -2.92 10.76
CA LEU A 112 -9.21 -2.57 9.57
C LEU A 112 -9.81 -3.20 8.32
N ALA A 113 -9.66 -2.51 7.20
CA ALA A 113 -9.98 -3.02 5.87
C ALA A 113 -8.85 -3.96 5.40
N GLY A 114 -8.97 -5.25 5.71
CA GLY A 114 -8.06 -6.30 5.25
C GLY A 114 -8.50 -6.95 3.94
N ASP A 115 -9.21 -6.21 3.08
CA ASP A 115 -9.72 -6.69 1.79
C ASP A 115 -8.84 -6.29 0.59
N GLY A 116 -7.82 -5.46 0.82
CA GLY A 116 -6.76 -5.15 -0.15
C GLY A 116 -5.78 -6.30 -0.38
N ILE A 117 -4.64 -5.98 -1.01
CA ILE A 117 -3.59 -6.97 -1.34
C ILE A 117 -2.40 -6.92 -0.38
N ALA A 118 -2.25 -5.81 0.32
CA ALA A 118 -1.34 -5.59 1.41
C ALA A 118 -1.93 -4.49 2.31
N LEU A 119 -1.37 -4.33 3.52
CA LEU A 119 -1.66 -3.20 4.38
C LEU A 119 -0.49 -2.91 5.33
N MET A 120 -0.33 -1.64 5.66
CA MET A 120 0.54 -1.16 6.71
C MET A 120 -0.23 -1.12 8.03
N TYR A 121 0.35 -1.74 9.06
CA TYR A 121 -0.22 -1.78 10.40
C TYR A 121 0.82 -1.42 11.45
N LYS A 122 0.47 -0.50 12.33
CA LYS A 122 1.25 -0.23 13.54
C LYS A 122 0.54 -0.77 14.76
N SER A 123 1.16 -1.75 15.41
CA SER A 123 0.60 -2.40 16.59
C SER A 123 0.48 -1.40 17.75
N PRO A 124 -0.73 -1.18 18.29
CA PRO A 124 -0.92 -0.28 19.43
C PRO A 124 -0.15 -0.76 20.67
N SER A 125 -0.05 -2.07 20.86
CA SER A 125 0.58 -2.70 22.03
C SER A 125 2.10 -2.62 22.00
N SER A 126 2.71 -2.85 20.83
CA SER A 126 4.17 -2.97 20.68
C SER A 126 4.81 -1.77 19.99
N GLN A 127 4.03 -0.85 19.43
CA GLN A 127 4.46 0.29 18.61
C GLN A 127 5.34 -0.11 17.41
N LYS A 128 5.34 -1.40 17.04
CA LYS A 128 6.07 -1.91 15.88
C LYS A 128 5.29 -1.64 14.60
N GLU A 129 6.01 -1.21 13.58
CA GLU A 129 5.53 -1.01 12.22
C GLU A 129 5.61 -2.32 11.45
N ARG A 130 4.51 -2.67 10.78
CA ARG A 130 4.35 -3.94 10.08
C ARG A 130 3.80 -3.69 8.69
N ILE A 131 4.27 -4.43 7.70
CA ILE A 131 3.55 -4.61 6.44
C ILE A 131 3.04 -6.04 6.40
N ILE A 132 1.75 -6.16 6.11
CA ILE A 132 1.04 -7.42 6.05
C ILE A 132 0.64 -7.65 4.61
N LEU A 133 1.25 -8.66 3.97
CA LEU A 133 0.82 -9.15 2.68
C LEU A 133 -0.41 -10.03 2.85
N LEU A 134 -1.43 -9.76 2.04
CA LEU A 134 -2.68 -10.50 2.02
C LEU A 134 -2.74 -11.45 0.81
N PRO A 135 -3.51 -12.55 0.90
CA PRO A 135 -3.75 -13.45 -0.22
C PRO A 135 -4.24 -12.72 -1.46
N ASP A 136 -3.70 -13.04 -2.63
CA ASP A 136 -4.07 -12.44 -3.91
C ASP A 136 -3.67 -13.37 -5.07
N ASN A 137 -4.42 -13.32 -6.18
CA ASN A 137 -3.96 -13.91 -7.42
C ASN A 137 -3.08 -12.90 -8.17
N THR A 138 -1.83 -12.77 -7.73
CA THR A 138 -0.88 -11.75 -8.22
C THR A 138 -0.67 -11.84 -9.73
N GLU A 139 -0.63 -13.06 -10.30
CA GLU A 139 -0.49 -13.27 -11.75
C GLU A 139 -1.65 -12.69 -12.54
N GLN A 140 -2.88 -13.03 -12.15
CA GLN A 140 -4.07 -12.49 -12.78
C GLN A 140 -4.16 -10.97 -12.61
N ARG A 141 -3.71 -10.44 -11.45
CA ARG A 141 -3.75 -9.01 -11.16
C ARG A 141 -2.85 -8.22 -12.09
N TYR A 142 -1.56 -8.54 -12.18
CA TYR A 142 -0.66 -7.72 -13.01
C TYR A 142 -1.02 -7.82 -14.50
N GLU A 143 -1.54 -8.95 -14.98
CA GLU A 143 -2.05 -9.05 -16.36
C GLU A 143 -3.30 -8.19 -16.59
N THR A 144 -4.15 -8.06 -15.57
CA THR A 144 -5.31 -7.16 -15.64
C THR A 144 -4.91 -5.69 -15.60
N GLU A 145 -3.99 -5.31 -14.72
CA GLU A 145 -3.46 -3.95 -14.62
C GLU A 145 -2.76 -3.54 -15.92
N LYS A 146 -1.88 -4.38 -16.48
CA LYS A 146 -1.23 -4.14 -17.79
C LYS A 146 -2.25 -3.79 -18.86
N ARG A 147 -3.26 -4.66 -19.03
CA ARG A 147 -4.30 -4.47 -20.05
C ARG A 147 -5.06 -3.16 -19.86
N TYR A 148 -5.44 -2.83 -18.64
CA TYR A 148 -6.13 -1.57 -18.33
C TYR A 148 -5.29 -0.34 -18.67
N TYR A 149 -4.03 -0.29 -18.25
CA TYR A 149 -3.18 0.86 -18.57
C TYR A 149 -2.89 0.97 -20.07
N LEU A 150 -2.72 -0.15 -20.78
CA LEU A 150 -2.57 -0.15 -22.24
C LEU A 150 -3.83 0.31 -22.97
N ASP A 151 -5.02 -0.08 -22.48
CA ASP A 151 -6.30 0.36 -23.04
C ASP A 151 -6.51 1.86 -22.88
N GLU A 152 -6.19 2.43 -21.71
CA GLU A 152 -6.27 3.89 -21.51
C GLU A 152 -5.24 4.62 -22.37
N ALA A 153 -3.97 4.19 -22.38
CA ALA A 153 -2.93 4.81 -23.17
C ALA A 153 -3.31 4.83 -24.67
N ARG A 154 -3.89 3.73 -25.16
CA ARG A 154 -4.42 3.66 -26.53
C ARG A 154 -5.53 4.68 -26.77
N ASP A 155 -6.50 4.81 -25.86
CA ASP A 155 -7.57 5.80 -25.97
C ASP A 155 -7.03 7.25 -25.98
N LEU A 156 -6.05 7.55 -25.13
CA LEU A 156 -5.41 8.87 -25.07
C LEU A 156 -4.61 9.19 -26.33
N VAL A 157 -3.88 8.22 -26.91
CA VAL A 157 -3.18 8.39 -28.19
C VAL A 157 -4.18 8.64 -29.33
N PHE A 158 -5.27 7.88 -29.39
CA PHE A 158 -6.30 8.08 -30.43
C PHE A 158 -6.95 9.46 -30.36
N LYS A 159 -7.05 10.05 -29.17
CA LYS A 159 -7.58 11.40 -28.95
C LYS A 159 -6.53 12.50 -29.14
N GLY A 160 -5.27 12.15 -29.35
CA GLY A 160 -4.17 13.11 -29.45
C GLY A 160 -3.77 13.74 -28.11
N HIS A 161 -4.12 13.12 -26.98
CA HIS A 161 -3.75 13.59 -25.64
C HIS A 161 -2.48 12.94 -25.09
N MET A 162 -1.98 11.88 -25.73
CA MET A 162 -0.72 11.22 -25.37
C MET A 162 0.17 11.09 -26.61
N LYS A 163 1.48 11.33 -26.47
CA LYS A 163 2.43 11.14 -27.57
C LYS A 163 2.70 9.65 -27.77
N SER A 164 2.89 9.24 -29.02
CA SER A 164 3.17 7.83 -29.35
C SER A 164 4.47 7.31 -28.73
N ASP A 165 5.49 8.17 -28.59
CA ASP A 165 6.75 7.80 -27.93
C ASP A 165 6.55 7.50 -26.44
N ASP A 166 5.71 8.28 -25.75
CA ASP A 166 5.36 8.03 -24.35
C ASP A 166 4.59 6.70 -24.20
N GLN A 167 3.75 6.35 -25.18
CA GLN A 167 3.04 5.07 -25.20
C GLN A 167 4.03 3.90 -25.36
N ASN A 168 5.04 4.04 -26.23
CA ASN A 168 6.08 3.03 -26.41
C ASN A 168 6.87 2.83 -25.12
N ASN A 169 7.24 3.91 -24.44
CA ASN A 169 7.90 3.85 -23.13
C ASN A 169 7.05 3.12 -22.09
N LEU A 170 5.74 3.42 -22.03
CA LEU A 170 4.82 2.72 -21.14
C LEU A 170 4.76 1.21 -21.44
N ILE A 171 4.67 0.83 -22.72
CA ILE A 171 4.66 -0.59 -23.13
C ILE A 171 5.94 -1.30 -22.67
N GLU A 172 7.10 -0.67 -22.83
CA GLU A 172 8.36 -1.23 -22.36
C GLU A 172 8.40 -1.38 -20.83
N ASN A 173 7.92 -0.39 -20.10
CA ASN A 173 7.88 -0.41 -18.65
C ASN A 173 6.97 -1.54 -18.14
N LEU A 174 5.77 -1.66 -18.71
CA LEU A 174 4.80 -2.70 -18.34
C LEU A 174 5.28 -4.12 -18.66
N ARG A 175 6.20 -4.31 -19.63
CA ARG A 175 6.82 -5.63 -19.88
C ARG A 175 7.69 -6.12 -18.72
N MET A 176 8.11 -5.22 -17.82
CA MET A 176 8.89 -5.61 -16.64
C MET A 176 8.01 -6.26 -15.56
N LEU A 177 6.69 -6.04 -15.58
CA LEU A 177 5.77 -6.62 -14.59
C LEU A 177 5.70 -8.14 -14.71
N ASN A 178 6.00 -8.78 -13.59
CA ASN A 178 5.92 -10.21 -13.32
C ASN A 178 5.53 -10.41 -11.86
N LEU A 179 5.42 -11.67 -11.42
CA LEU A 179 5.05 -12.05 -10.05
C LEU A 179 5.86 -11.32 -8.97
N HIS A 180 7.19 -11.33 -9.08
CA HIS A 180 8.08 -10.71 -8.10
C HIS A 180 8.01 -9.19 -8.16
N GLU A 181 8.00 -8.64 -9.37
CA GLU A 181 7.92 -7.21 -9.60
C GLU A 181 6.65 -6.65 -8.98
N ARG A 182 5.48 -7.27 -9.22
CA ARG A 182 4.22 -6.79 -8.67
C ARG A 182 4.16 -6.88 -7.14
N CYS A 183 4.75 -7.93 -6.56
CA CYS A 183 4.89 -8.06 -5.11
C CYS A 183 5.83 -6.98 -4.54
N ALA A 184 6.94 -6.68 -5.21
CA ALA A 184 7.84 -5.59 -4.82
C ALA A 184 7.11 -4.23 -4.81
N GLN A 185 6.31 -3.95 -5.84
CA GLN A 185 5.51 -2.72 -5.93
C GLN A 185 4.52 -2.57 -4.75
N SER A 186 3.90 -3.67 -4.28
CA SER A 186 3.06 -3.64 -3.06
C SER A 186 3.87 -3.35 -1.80
N LEU A 187 5.06 -3.96 -1.65
CA LEU A 187 5.93 -3.70 -0.49
C LEU A 187 6.44 -2.25 -0.48
N GLU A 188 6.83 -1.72 -1.64
CA GLU A 188 7.28 -0.35 -1.83
C GLU A 188 6.15 0.65 -1.52
N HIS A 189 4.93 0.38 -1.99
CA HIS A 189 3.72 1.15 -1.66
C HIS A 189 3.48 1.19 -0.15
N GLU A 190 3.36 0.03 0.49
CA GLU A 190 3.06 -0.02 1.93
C GLU A 190 4.16 0.60 2.80
N PHE A 191 5.41 0.55 2.34
CA PHE A 191 6.48 1.28 3.01
C PHE A 191 6.34 2.80 2.85
N GLY A 192 5.81 3.29 1.74
CA GLY A 192 5.46 4.71 1.59
C GLY A 192 4.42 5.15 2.63
N HIS A 193 3.45 4.30 2.98
CA HIS A 193 2.54 4.58 4.09
C HIS A 193 3.25 4.69 5.44
N VAL A 194 4.24 3.83 5.70
CA VAL A 194 5.11 3.95 6.89
C VAL A 194 5.79 5.33 6.92
N LEU A 195 6.30 5.81 5.79
CA LEU A 195 6.94 7.12 5.72
C LEU A 195 5.98 8.28 5.97
N ASN A 196 4.76 8.23 5.40
CA ASN A 196 3.73 9.23 5.66
C ASN A 196 3.43 9.34 7.16
N VAL A 197 3.24 8.19 7.81
CA VAL A 197 2.96 8.13 9.25
C VAL A 197 4.10 8.74 10.05
N ARG A 198 5.35 8.32 9.80
CA ARG A 198 6.51 8.88 10.47
C ARG A 198 6.67 10.39 10.25
N GLU A 199 6.33 10.91 9.06
CA GLU A 199 6.43 12.34 8.77
C GLU A 199 5.41 13.13 9.58
N PHE A 200 4.14 12.71 9.54
CA PHE A 200 3.07 13.33 10.34
C PHE A 200 3.42 13.36 11.84
N GLU A 201 4.12 12.35 12.32
CA GLU A 201 4.55 12.25 13.71
C GLU A 201 5.66 13.21 14.07
N SER A 202 6.64 13.35 13.16
CA SER A 202 7.71 14.33 13.30
C SER A 202 7.18 15.76 13.31
N LEU A 203 6.10 16.01 12.55
CA LEU A 203 5.35 17.27 12.52
C LEU A 203 4.37 17.42 13.68
N ASN A 204 4.31 16.42 14.58
CA ASN A 204 3.38 16.35 15.71
C ASN A 204 1.89 16.34 15.36
N PHE A 205 1.53 16.07 14.11
CA PHE A 205 0.13 15.92 13.69
C PHE A 205 -0.52 14.74 14.41
N ARG A 206 -1.81 14.90 14.75
CA ARG A 206 -2.61 13.80 15.27
C ARG A 206 -3.21 13.03 14.08
N PRO A 207 -3.37 11.70 14.14
CA PRO A 207 -3.89 10.91 13.02
C PRO A 207 -5.24 11.41 12.46
N ASN A 208 -6.09 11.99 13.33
CA ASN A 208 -7.42 12.50 12.99
C ASN A 208 -7.43 14.00 12.68
N ASP A 209 -6.27 14.67 12.65
CA ASP A 209 -6.18 16.10 12.32
C ASP A 209 -6.09 16.28 10.79
N GLU A 210 -7.19 15.92 10.12
CA GLU A 210 -7.29 15.92 8.66
C GLU A 210 -7.06 17.32 8.06
N ALA A 211 -7.48 18.37 8.77
CA ALA A 211 -7.29 19.75 8.35
C ALA A 211 -5.80 20.16 8.35
N GLN A 212 -5.03 19.77 9.38
CA GLN A 212 -3.58 20.02 9.38
C GLN A 212 -2.86 19.25 8.28
N ILE A 213 -3.23 17.98 8.06
CA ILE A 213 -2.62 17.18 6.98
C ILE A 213 -2.96 17.80 5.60
N TYR A 214 -4.19 18.28 5.41
CA TYR A 214 -4.60 18.98 4.19
C TYR A 214 -3.79 20.27 3.97
N LYS A 215 -3.60 21.09 5.03
CA LYS A 215 -2.76 22.30 4.97
C LYS A 215 -1.31 21.97 4.60
N TRP A 216 -0.76 20.89 5.14
CA TRP A 216 0.60 20.44 4.81
C TRP A 216 0.78 20.11 3.31
N PHE A 217 -0.21 19.44 2.69
CA PHE A 217 -0.22 19.19 1.24
C PHE A 217 -0.39 20.46 0.39
N LEU A 218 -1.14 21.45 0.91
CA LEU A 218 -1.34 22.73 0.26
C LEU A 218 -0.05 23.57 0.28
N GLU A 219 0.57 23.70 1.45
CA GLU A 219 1.78 24.50 1.68
C GLU A 219 3.00 23.98 0.91
N SER A 220 3.09 22.67 0.69
CA SER A 220 4.16 22.07 -0.13
C SER A 220 3.99 22.33 -1.63
N GLY A 221 2.81 22.74 -2.07
CA GLY A 221 2.43 22.83 -3.48
C GLY A 221 2.02 21.50 -4.10
N TYR A 222 2.08 20.38 -3.37
CA TYR A 222 1.75 19.06 -3.89
C TYR A 222 0.29 18.94 -4.31
N MET A 223 -0.62 19.59 -3.58
CA MET A 223 -2.04 19.61 -3.93
C MET A 223 -2.31 20.19 -5.32
N PHE A 224 -1.57 21.23 -5.73
CA PHE A 224 -1.72 21.84 -7.04
C PHE A 224 -1.13 20.97 -8.16
N ASN A 225 -0.08 20.19 -7.87
CA ASN A 225 0.41 19.19 -8.82
C ASN A 225 -0.61 18.06 -9.01
N ILE A 226 -1.22 17.55 -7.93
CA ILE A 226 -2.24 16.50 -7.99
C ILE A 226 -3.51 16.96 -8.71
N ASP A 227 -3.97 18.19 -8.47
CA ASP A 227 -5.11 18.81 -9.18
C ASP A 227 -4.93 18.77 -10.70
N LYS A 228 -3.71 19.03 -11.19
CA LYS A 228 -3.37 18.98 -12.61
C LYS A 228 -3.29 17.57 -13.18
N ARG A 229 -3.16 16.54 -12.34
CA ARG A 229 -2.96 15.14 -12.73
C ARG A 229 -4.24 14.30 -12.66
N ILE A 230 -5.28 14.80 -12.00
CA ILE A 230 -6.51 14.05 -11.74
C ILE A 230 -7.75 14.77 -12.30
N PRO A 231 -8.56 14.08 -13.14
CA PRO A 231 -9.79 14.66 -13.67
C PRO A 231 -10.81 14.91 -12.57
N LEU A 232 -11.41 16.10 -12.57
CA LEU A 232 -12.47 16.53 -11.65
C LEU A 232 -12.06 16.54 -10.17
N PHE A 233 -10.78 16.76 -9.88
CA PHE A 233 -10.29 16.80 -8.50
C PHE A 233 -11.01 17.86 -7.66
N ASP A 234 -11.31 19.04 -8.23
CA ASP A 234 -12.04 20.12 -7.57
C ASP A 234 -13.46 19.73 -7.09
N LYS A 235 -14.09 18.76 -7.76
CA LYS A 235 -15.45 18.30 -7.47
C LYS A 235 -15.54 17.26 -6.35
N ASP A 236 -14.42 16.65 -5.96
CA ASP A 236 -14.39 15.70 -4.87
C ASP A 236 -14.63 16.39 -3.51
N SER A 237 -15.16 15.64 -2.54
CA SER A 237 -15.27 16.12 -1.15
C SER A 237 -13.87 16.25 -0.53
N ALA A 238 -13.76 17.03 0.55
CA ALA A 238 -12.48 17.28 1.19
C ALA A 238 -11.80 15.98 1.69
N ALA A 239 -12.60 15.05 2.23
CA ALA A 239 -12.11 13.75 2.67
C ALA A 239 -11.57 12.89 1.51
N VAL A 240 -12.26 12.89 0.36
CA VAL A 240 -11.81 12.15 -0.83
C VAL A 240 -10.52 12.75 -1.40
N LYS A 241 -10.44 14.08 -1.48
CA LYS A 241 -9.21 14.78 -1.89
C LYS A 241 -8.05 14.42 -0.98
N LEU A 242 -8.25 14.47 0.34
CA LEU A 242 -7.22 14.12 1.31
C LEU A 242 -6.77 12.66 1.18
N HIS A 243 -7.69 11.73 0.96
CA HIS A 243 -7.35 10.33 0.69
C HIS A 243 -6.49 10.20 -0.56
N ILE A 244 -6.92 10.79 -1.68
CA ILE A 244 -6.17 10.80 -2.94
C ILE A 244 -4.76 11.40 -2.75
N LEU A 245 -4.62 12.51 -2.03
CA LEU A 245 -3.33 13.14 -1.75
C LEU A 245 -2.39 12.19 -0.98
N LYS A 246 -2.90 11.51 0.06
CA LYS A 246 -2.13 10.54 0.85
C LYS A 246 -1.68 9.37 -0.01
N GLU A 247 -2.58 8.80 -0.81
CA GLU A 247 -2.27 7.64 -1.67
C GLU A 247 -1.34 8.01 -2.84
N ALA A 248 -1.57 9.14 -3.50
CA ALA A 248 -0.74 9.60 -4.60
C ALA A 248 0.70 9.87 -4.14
N LEU A 249 0.88 10.41 -2.92
CA LEU A 249 2.21 10.63 -2.34
C LEU A 249 2.97 9.31 -2.15
N VAL A 250 2.26 8.26 -1.71
CA VAL A 250 2.82 6.91 -1.55
C VAL A 250 3.18 6.28 -2.90
N GLU A 251 2.31 6.43 -3.89
CA GLU A 251 2.57 5.98 -5.26
C GLU A 251 3.78 6.68 -5.88
N ASP A 252 3.90 8.01 -5.70
CA ASP A 252 5.04 8.76 -6.21
C ASP A 252 6.34 8.34 -5.48
N TYR A 253 6.30 8.01 -4.19
CA TYR A 253 7.43 7.38 -3.49
C TYR A 253 7.83 6.05 -4.13
N ARG A 254 6.89 5.13 -4.32
CA ARG A 254 7.13 3.83 -4.98
C ARG A 254 7.76 4.02 -6.36
N ILE A 255 7.18 4.89 -7.19
CA ILE A 255 7.69 5.21 -8.53
C ILE A 255 9.10 5.77 -8.48
N SER A 256 9.41 6.63 -7.50
CA SER A 256 10.74 7.21 -7.35
C SER A 256 11.85 6.17 -7.13
N LEU A 257 11.54 5.06 -6.45
CA LEU A 257 12.47 3.95 -6.27
C LEU A 257 12.73 3.23 -7.60
N ASN A 258 11.70 3.07 -8.43
CA ASN A 258 11.83 2.47 -9.76
C ASN A 258 12.66 3.38 -10.68
N MET A 259 12.34 4.68 -10.75
CA MET A 259 13.04 5.63 -11.61
C MET A 259 14.54 5.70 -11.28
N SER A 260 14.88 5.67 -9.99
CA SER A 260 16.28 5.73 -9.53
C SER A 260 17.08 4.47 -9.89
N SER A 261 16.44 3.30 -9.89
CA SER A 261 17.11 2.01 -10.08
C SER A 261 17.03 1.44 -11.50
N GLU A 262 15.99 1.81 -12.26
CA GLU A 262 15.66 1.24 -13.56
C GLU A 262 15.80 2.28 -14.69
N ARG A 263 16.76 3.21 -14.58
CA ARG A 263 17.08 4.22 -15.61
C ARG A 263 15.88 5.11 -15.99
N GLY A 264 15.14 5.61 -15.00
CA GLY A 264 13.99 6.49 -15.21
C GLY A 264 12.67 5.78 -15.51
N LYS A 265 12.64 4.44 -15.55
CA LYS A 265 11.42 3.69 -15.82
C LYS A 265 10.48 3.67 -14.61
N PHE A 266 9.22 4.03 -14.83
CA PHE A 266 8.12 3.78 -13.90
C PHE A 266 7.38 2.51 -14.34
N ILE A 267 7.50 1.43 -13.58
CA ILE A 267 7.05 0.10 -14.01
C ILE A 267 5.52 -0.03 -13.93
N LEU A 268 4.97 0.25 -12.75
CA LEU A 268 3.53 0.34 -12.53
C LEU A 268 3.14 1.83 -12.42
N PRO A 269 2.16 2.33 -13.19
CA PRO A 269 1.70 3.72 -13.10
C PRO A 269 1.07 4.08 -11.74
N ASN A 270 0.98 5.37 -11.42
CA ASN A 270 0.28 5.86 -10.24
C ASN A 270 -1.22 5.56 -10.37
N LYS A 271 -1.82 4.83 -9.42
CA LYS A 271 -3.21 4.35 -9.51
C LYS A 271 -4.26 5.47 -9.62
N PHE A 272 -3.97 6.66 -9.12
CA PHE A 272 -4.87 7.82 -9.21
C PHE A 272 -4.48 8.78 -10.34
N CYS A 273 -3.18 8.97 -10.58
CA CYS A 273 -2.68 10.01 -11.48
C CYS A 273 -2.36 9.52 -12.91
N PHE A 274 -2.42 8.21 -13.19
CA PHE A 274 -1.97 7.66 -14.49
C PHE A 274 -2.52 8.37 -15.72
N SER A 275 -3.80 8.78 -15.70
CA SER A 275 -4.40 9.45 -16.87
C SER A 275 -3.79 10.83 -17.11
N GLY A 276 -3.42 11.55 -16.05
CA GLY A 276 -2.66 12.81 -16.16
C GLY A 276 -1.20 12.57 -16.53
N ASP A 277 -0.55 11.60 -15.87
CA ASP A 277 0.86 11.26 -16.08
C ASP A 277 1.13 10.79 -17.51
N PHE A 278 0.19 10.10 -18.15
CA PHE A 278 0.29 9.68 -19.55
C PHE A 278 0.16 10.84 -20.54
N GLN A 279 -0.63 11.87 -20.19
CA GLN A 279 -0.80 13.04 -21.05
C GLN A 279 0.35 14.03 -20.90
N ASN A 280 0.88 14.16 -19.68
CA ASN A 280 1.98 15.06 -19.37
C ASN A 280 2.93 14.42 -18.33
N PRO A 281 3.97 13.70 -18.79
CA PRO A 281 4.95 13.05 -17.92
C PRO A 281 5.72 14.00 -17.00
N ASP A 282 5.89 15.27 -17.39
CA ASP A 282 6.59 16.27 -16.57
C ASP A 282 5.89 16.50 -15.22
N LEU A 283 4.56 16.29 -15.16
CA LEU A 283 3.80 16.39 -13.91
C LEU A 283 4.12 15.24 -12.94
N LEU A 284 4.45 14.05 -13.45
CA LEU A 284 4.91 12.92 -12.63
C LEU A 284 6.28 13.23 -12.03
N GLU A 285 7.20 13.77 -12.83
CA GLU A 285 8.53 14.18 -12.34
C GLU A 285 8.43 15.26 -11.25
N GLU A 286 7.60 16.29 -11.48
CA GLU A 286 7.31 17.33 -10.50
C GLU A 286 6.72 16.73 -9.20
N GLY A 287 5.77 15.79 -9.33
CA GLY A 287 5.15 15.10 -8.21
C GLY A 287 6.16 14.31 -7.38
N VAL A 288 7.05 13.57 -8.04
CA VAL A 288 8.15 12.83 -7.39
C VAL A 288 9.10 13.79 -6.66
N ASP A 289 9.44 14.93 -7.24
CA ASP A 289 10.34 15.90 -6.61
C ASP A 289 9.71 16.64 -5.43
N LEU A 290 8.41 16.96 -5.50
CA LEU A 290 7.63 17.46 -4.37
C LEU A 290 7.58 16.42 -3.25
N MET A 291 7.27 15.16 -3.58
CA MET A 291 7.22 14.06 -2.62
C MET A 291 8.56 13.88 -1.88
N LYS A 292 9.69 13.88 -2.61
CA LYS A 292 11.03 13.80 -2.01
C LYS A 292 11.30 14.94 -1.03
N ARG A 293 10.89 16.17 -1.36
CA ARG A 293 11.03 17.32 -0.47
C ARG A 293 10.17 17.18 0.78
N MET A 294 8.93 16.73 0.63
CA MET A 294 7.99 16.54 1.74
C MET A 294 8.42 15.44 2.70
N LEU A 295 9.02 14.35 2.20
CA LEU A 295 9.46 13.22 3.02
C LEU A 295 10.97 13.23 3.34
N ASN A 296 11.68 14.31 3.04
CA ASN A 296 13.14 14.40 3.16
C ASN A 296 13.64 14.01 4.56
N ASN A 297 12.90 14.42 5.60
CA ASN A 297 13.22 14.11 6.99
C ASN A 297 13.02 12.63 7.30
N GLN A 298 11.98 11.95 6.80
CA GLN A 298 11.80 10.52 7.07
C GLN A 298 12.62 9.61 6.19
N ILE A 299 12.96 10.03 4.97
CA ILE A 299 13.96 9.32 4.15
C ILE A 299 15.29 9.22 4.92
N THR A 300 15.54 10.13 5.88
CA THR A 300 16.77 10.23 6.68
C THR A 300 16.62 9.96 8.20
N SER A 301 15.41 9.86 8.79
CA SER A 301 15.18 9.86 10.25
C SER A 301 14.27 8.71 10.78
N GLN A 302 14.19 8.57 12.12
CA GLN A 302 13.50 7.50 12.87
C GLN A 302 12.65 8.01 14.07
N THR A 303 11.54 8.71 13.83
CA THR A 303 10.58 9.11 14.92
C THR A 303 9.20 8.45 14.72
N ARG A 304 8.43 8.16 15.81
CA ARG A 304 7.34 7.14 15.80
C ARG A 304 6.08 7.46 16.69
N ARG A 305 4.86 7.22 16.20
CA ARG A 305 3.50 7.14 16.84
C ARG A 305 2.58 6.13 16.07
N PRO A 306 1.35 5.78 16.47
CA PRO A 306 0.59 4.72 15.77
C PRO A 306 -0.30 5.22 14.62
N ALA A 307 -0.32 4.49 13.49
CA ALA A 307 -1.30 4.60 12.40
C ALA A 307 -1.31 3.34 11.50
N SER A 308 -2.41 3.12 10.79
CA SER A 308 -2.62 1.96 9.89
C SER A 308 -3.33 2.39 8.61
N SER A 309 -2.97 1.79 7.48
CA SER A 309 -3.56 2.06 6.17
C SER A 309 -3.53 0.81 5.31
N SER A 310 -4.55 0.61 4.48
CA SER A 310 -4.65 -0.51 3.54
C SER A 310 -4.49 -0.01 2.10
N ASP A 311 -3.71 -0.70 1.27
CA ASP A 311 -3.61 -0.41 -0.17
C ASP A 311 -4.99 -0.48 -0.83
N PHE A 312 -5.45 0.67 -1.32
CA PHE A 312 -6.69 0.78 -2.09
C PHE A 312 -6.57 0.02 -3.42
N ASP A 313 -7.54 -0.84 -3.74
CA ASP A 313 -7.48 -1.70 -4.92
C ASP A 313 -7.29 -0.92 -6.23
N SER A 314 -6.20 -1.20 -6.92
CA SER A 314 -5.75 -0.56 -8.16
C SER A 314 -6.76 -0.68 -9.32
N ILE A 315 -7.48 -1.80 -9.41
CA ILE A 315 -8.50 -2.04 -10.45
C ILE A 315 -9.73 -1.16 -10.19
N ILE A 316 -10.11 -1.00 -8.92
CA ILE A 316 -11.20 -0.10 -8.54
C ILE A 316 -10.82 1.35 -8.83
N ALA A 317 -9.62 1.77 -8.43
CA ALA A 317 -9.10 3.12 -8.69
C ALA A 317 -9.11 3.43 -10.20
N TYR A 318 -8.57 2.52 -11.02
CA TYR A 318 -8.56 2.66 -12.47
C TYR A 318 -9.96 2.94 -13.04
N LYS A 319 -10.96 2.13 -12.66
CA LYS A 319 -12.34 2.30 -13.16
C LYS A 319 -12.91 3.66 -12.79
N GLN A 320 -12.63 4.15 -11.58
CA GLN A 320 -13.10 5.46 -11.12
C GLN A 320 -12.46 6.60 -11.92
N VAL A 321 -11.13 6.57 -12.11
CA VAL A 321 -10.40 7.60 -12.87
C VAL A 321 -10.86 7.65 -14.33
N VAL A 322 -10.93 6.50 -15.01
CA VAL A 322 -11.39 6.44 -16.41
C VAL A 322 -12.83 6.93 -16.56
N ALA A 323 -13.72 6.55 -15.62
CA ALA A 323 -15.10 7.01 -15.65
C ALA A 323 -15.21 8.54 -15.50
N ARG A 324 -14.39 9.16 -14.64
CA ARG A 324 -14.33 10.63 -14.48
C ARG A 324 -13.83 11.30 -15.76
N ARG A 325 -12.71 10.81 -16.29
CA ARG A 325 -12.11 11.34 -17.52
C ARG A 325 -12.99 11.18 -18.75
N LYS A 326 -13.90 10.19 -18.79
CA LYS A 326 -14.86 10.04 -19.89
C LYS A 326 -16.05 10.98 -19.82
N LYS A 327 -16.35 11.56 -18.65
CA LYS A 327 -17.49 12.47 -18.45
C LYS A 327 -17.23 13.90 -18.93
N GLN A 328 -15.97 14.31 -19.02
CA GLN A 328 -15.57 15.65 -19.43
C GLN A 328 -14.34 15.57 -20.32
N ASP A 329 -14.22 16.50 -21.27
CA ASP A 329 -13.02 16.70 -22.08
C ASP A 329 -11.93 17.38 -21.22
N TRP A 330 -11.40 16.62 -20.25
CA TRP A 330 -10.38 17.06 -19.33
C TRP A 330 -8.99 16.78 -19.90
N VAL A 331 -8.10 17.77 -19.80
CA VAL A 331 -6.70 17.68 -20.22
C VAL A 331 -5.80 17.99 -19.03
N ALA A 332 -4.77 17.16 -18.87
CA ALA A 332 -3.78 17.30 -17.79
C ALA A 332 -3.08 18.67 -17.83
N GLY A 333 -2.66 19.16 -16.66
CA GLY A 333 -1.97 20.45 -16.52
C GLY A 333 -2.89 21.64 -16.26
N SER A 334 -4.21 21.48 -16.42
CA SER A 334 -5.19 22.52 -16.07
C SER A 334 -5.43 22.57 -14.55
N GLN A 335 -5.23 23.74 -13.94
CA GLN A 335 -5.53 23.96 -12.53
C GLN A 335 -7.01 24.26 -12.36
N SER A 336 -7.68 23.50 -11.49
CA SER A 336 -9.12 23.61 -11.23
C SER A 336 -9.44 24.04 -9.80
N LEU A 337 -8.50 23.87 -8.86
CA LEU A 337 -8.65 24.35 -7.49
C LEU A 337 -8.60 25.88 -7.39
N THR A 338 -9.61 26.45 -6.72
CA THR A 338 -9.70 27.88 -6.38
C THR A 338 -9.59 28.09 -4.88
N GLU A 339 -9.30 29.32 -4.45
CA GLU A 339 -9.25 29.70 -3.02
C GLU A 339 -10.58 29.42 -2.30
N ASP A 340 -11.72 29.64 -2.97
CA ASP A 340 -13.04 29.34 -2.41
C ASP A 340 -13.24 27.85 -2.15
N ILE A 341 -12.73 26.99 -3.04
CA ILE A 341 -12.79 25.53 -2.89
C ILE A 341 -11.90 25.09 -1.72
N ILE A 342 -10.68 25.62 -1.66
CA ILE A 342 -9.74 25.32 -0.57
C ILE A 342 -10.34 25.73 0.79
N ARG A 343 -10.93 26.93 0.88
CA ARG A 343 -11.58 27.41 2.12
C ARG A 343 -12.72 26.49 2.53
N ARG A 344 -13.61 26.15 1.59
CA ARG A 344 -14.74 25.24 1.84
C ARG A 344 -14.26 23.86 2.31
N ASP A 345 -13.25 23.31 1.65
CA ASP A 345 -12.73 21.99 1.99
C ASP A 345 -12.09 21.99 3.39
N LEU A 346 -11.37 23.06 3.77
CA LEU A 346 -10.84 23.21 5.13
C LEU A 346 -11.94 23.31 6.19
N GLU A 347 -12.98 24.11 5.93
CA GLU A 347 -14.15 24.22 6.82
C GLU A 347 -14.85 22.85 7.01
N GLU A 348 -14.97 22.06 5.94
CA GLU A 348 -15.54 20.71 5.98
C GLU A 348 -14.73 19.77 6.90
N LEU A 349 -13.40 19.77 6.77
CA LEU A 349 -12.51 18.92 7.57
C LEU A 349 -12.47 19.35 9.05
N GLU A 350 -12.43 20.65 9.33
CA GLU A 350 -12.43 21.18 10.70
C GLU A 350 -13.75 20.84 11.42
N GLN A 351 -14.89 20.92 10.73
CA GLN A 351 -16.19 20.52 11.29
C GLN A 351 -16.30 19.01 11.51
N SER A 352 -15.73 18.19 10.61
CA SER A 352 -15.68 16.74 10.76
C SER A 352 -14.93 16.34 12.04
N ALA A 353 -13.77 16.95 12.28
CA ALA A 353 -12.96 16.71 13.47
C ALA A 353 -13.72 17.04 14.78
N ILE A 354 -14.46 18.15 14.81
CA ILE A 354 -15.29 18.53 15.97
C ILE A 354 -16.38 17.49 16.24
N LYS A 355 -17.07 17.01 15.19
CA LYS A 355 -18.11 15.98 15.31
C LYS A 355 -17.54 14.67 15.83
N GLN A 356 -16.39 14.22 15.32
CA GLN A 356 -15.74 13.00 15.78
C GLN A 356 -15.29 13.10 17.25
N ALA A 357 -14.79 14.26 17.69
CA ALA A 357 -14.40 14.52 19.07
C ALA A 357 -15.61 14.57 20.03
N ALA A 358 -16.80 14.96 19.55
CA ALA A 358 -18.02 14.95 20.33
C ALA A 358 -18.59 13.54 20.50
N VAL A 359 -18.52 12.70 19.47
CA VAL A 359 -19.00 11.31 19.50
C VAL A 359 -18.12 10.43 20.40
N SER A 360 -16.82 10.69 20.49
CA SER A 360 -15.88 9.93 21.34
C SER A 360 -15.89 10.33 22.83
N ARG A 361 -16.78 11.26 23.23
CA ARG A 361 -17.00 11.69 24.62
C ARG A 361 -18.32 11.19 25.22
N ILE A 362 -19.10 10.44 24.44
CA ILE A 362 -20.33 9.73 24.87
C ILE A 362 -19.96 8.25 24.94
#